data_AF-A0AAU9KMT0-F1
#
_entry.id   AF-A0AAU9KMT0-F1
#
_cell.length_a   1.000
_cell.length_b   1.000
_cell.length_c   1.000
_cell.angle_alpha   90.00
_cell.angle_beta   90.00
_cell.angle_gamma   90.00
#
_symmetry.space_group_name_H-M   'P 1'
#
loop_
_entity.id
_entity.type
_entity.pdbx_description
1 polymer ?
#
loop_
_entity_poly.entity_id
_entity_poly.type
_entity_poly.pdbx_seq_one_letter_code
_entity_poly.pdbx_strand_id
1 'polypeptide(L)'
;MNSQASNAERTVRYLHEERVNESKHNQKKNTLSCRWFLDRSFYCVTPGNQMEHFYRYGQVDECKFTWKNLYLCYRSSMMDEKKRQDFLKDTPLDTSKSPYITDVWERKETPGW
;
A
#
# COMPACT_ATOMS: atom_id res chain seq x y z
N MET A 1 -7.19 11.47 -12.02
CA MET A 1 -7.02 10.76 -10.73
C MET A 1 -6.33 11.69 -9.76
N ASN A 2 -6.84 11.82 -8.53
CA ASN A 2 -6.24 12.67 -7.51
C ASN A 2 -5.13 11.88 -6.78
N SER A 3 -4.10 12.58 -6.27
CA SER A 3 -2.95 11.98 -5.56
C SER A 3 -3.35 10.88 -4.55
N GLN A 4 -4.39 11.15 -3.76
CA GLN A 4 -4.85 10.26 -2.71
C GLN A 4 -5.33 8.91 -3.26
N ALA A 5 -6.01 8.89 -4.40
CA ALA A 5 -6.47 7.66 -5.04
C ALA A 5 -5.27 6.83 -5.55
N SER A 6 -4.28 7.47 -6.18
CA SER A 6 -3.07 6.78 -6.65
C SER A 6 -2.26 6.18 -5.49
N ASN A 7 -2.12 6.91 -4.38
CA ASN A 7 -1.44 6.41 -3.20
C ASN A 7 -2.21 5.27 -2.49
N ALA A 8 -3.54 5.31 -2.53
CA ALA A 8 -4.39 4.22 -2.04
C ALA A 8 -4.24 2.95 -2.87
N GLU A 9 -4.29 3.07 -4.19
CA GLU A 9 -4.08 1.95 -5.12
C GLU A 9 -2.72 1.27 -4.89
N ARG A 10 -1.64 2.07 -4.78
CA ARG A 10 -0.29 1.55 -4.47
C ARG A 10 -0.25 0.76 -3.17
N THR A 11 -0.95 1.23 -2.14
CA THR A 11 -1.02 0.55 -0.84
C THR A 11 -1.71 -0.80 -0.96
N VAL A 12 -2.86 -0.84 -1.64
CA VAL A 12 -3.63 -2.09 -1.82
C VAL A 12 -2.84 -3.10 -2.66
N ARG A 13 -2.14 -2.64 -3.71
CA ARG A 13 -1.24 -3.50 -4.51
C ARG A 13 -0.14 -4.12 -3.67
N TYR A 14 0.55 -3.32 -2.86
CA TYR A 14 1.62 -3.81 -1.98
C TYR A 14 1.12 -4.90 -1.03
N LEU A 15 -0.03 -4.68 -0.36
CA LEU A 15 -0.62 -5.64 0.56
C LEU A 15 -1.06 -6.93 -0.14
N HIS A 16 -1.56 -6.82 -1.37
CA HIS A 16 -1.89 -7.98 -2.18
C HIS A 16 -0.63 -8.80 -2.54
N GLU A 17 0.45 -8.13 -2.97
CA GLU A 17 1.72 -8.78 -3.27
C GLU A 17 2.33 -9.48 -2.04
N GLU A 18 2.28 -8.86 -0.87
CA GLU A 18 2.71 -9.50 0.38
C GLU A 18 1.90 -10.78 0.65
N ARG A 19 0.56 -10.74 0.50
CA ARG A 19 -0.31 -11.91 0.69
C ARG A 19 0.02 -13.04 -0.30
N VAL A 20 0.24 -12.71 -1.56
CA VAL A 20 0.62 -13.70 -2.59
C VAL A 20 1.99 -14.30 -2.30
N ASN A 21 2.92 -13.53 -1.74
CA ASN A 21 4.23 -14.05 -1.34
C ASN A 21 4.13 -14.96 -0.10
N GLU A 22 3.28 -14.63 0.87
CA GLU A 22 2.99 -15.49 2.03
C GLU A 22 2.40 -16.84 1.60
N SER A 23 1.47 -16.85 0.64
CA SER A 23 0.88 -18.10 0.13
C SER A 23 1.90 -18.97 -0.61
N LYS A 24 2.79 -18.38 -1.40
CA LYS A 24 3.87 -19.10 -2.10
C LYS A 24 4.88 -19.74 -1.15
N HIS A 25 5.29 -19.01 -0.11
CA HIS A 25 6.33 -19.49 0.81
C HIS A 25 5.79 -20.37 1.95
N ASN A 26 4.46 -20.53 2.06
CA ASN A 26 3.79 -21.22 3.18
C ASN A 26 4.29 -20.74 4.56
N GLN A 27 4.71 -19.48 4.64
CA GLN A 27 5.20 -18.81 5.83
C GLN A 27 4.20 -17.74 6.23
N LYS A 28 3.46 -17.97 7.31
CA LYS A 28 2.59 -16.95 7.90
C LYS A 28 3.47 -15.97 8.69
N LYS A 29 3.75 -14.81 8.12
CA LYS A 29 4.39 -13.72 8.86
C LYS A 29 3.32 -13.02 9.68
N ASN A 30 3.29 -13.26 10.99
CA ASN A 30 2.36 -12.56 11.88
C ASN A 30 2.69 -11.05 12.03
N THR A 31 3.87 -10.64 11.57
CA THR A 31 4.38 -9.27 11.65
C THR A 31 4.18 -8.53 10.33
N LEU A 32 3.37 -7.47 10.35
CA LEU A 32 3.27 -6.50 9.24
C LEU A 32 4.60 -5.76 9.08
N SER A 33 5.13 -5.68 7.87
CA SER A 33 6.37 -4.96 7.61
C SER A 33 6.09 -3.47 7.35
N CYS A 34 6.16 -2.64 8.41
CA CYS A 34 5.90 -1.20 8.28
C CYS A 34 7.00 -0.42 7.52
N ARG A 35 8.08 -1.11 7.16
CA ARG A 35 9.22 -0.54 6.44
C ARG A 35 8.81 0.10 5.12
N TRP A 36 7.96 -0.57 4.32
CA TRP A 36 7.54 -0.02 3.04
C TRP A 36 6.76 1.29 3.19
N PHE A 37 5.87 1.36 4.19
CA PHE A 37 5.10 2.58 4.47
C PHE A 37 5.99 3.75 4.92
N LEU A 38 7.07 3.44 5.63
CA LEU A 38 8.08 4.42 6.05
C LEU A 38 8.80 4.96 4.82
N ASP A 39 9.41 4.07 4.03
CA ASP A 39 10.17 4.42 2.82
C ASP A 39 9.28 5.20 1.84
N ARG A 40 8.01 4.80 1.68
CA ARG A 40 7.03 5.48 0.83
C ARG A 40 6.70 6.90 1.32
N SER A 41 6.58 7.09 2.63
CA SER A 41 6.29 8.41 3.22
C SER A 41 7.48 9.36 3.04
N PHE A 42 8.70 8.87 3.25
CA PHE A 42 9.91 9.64 2.98
C PHE A 42 10.10 9.93 1.50
N TYR A 43 9.85 8.96 0.62
CA TYR A 43 9.91 9.17 -0.82
C TYR A 43 8.94 10.27 -1.26
N CYS A 44 7.74 10.31 -0.67
CA CYS A 44 6.74 11.33 -1.00
C CYS A 44 7.28 12.75 -0.81
N VAL A 45 7.99 13.02 0.29
CA VAL A 45 8.50 14.38 0.60
C VAL A 45 9.74 14.76 -0.21
N THR A 46 10.34 13.84 -0.97
CA THR A 46 11.54 14.16 -1.75
C THR A 46 11.23 15.17 -2.87
N PRO A 47 12.15 16.11 -3.14
CA PRO A 47 11.94 17.12 -4.20
C PRO A 47 11.69 16.50 -5.57
N GLY A 48 12.39 15.41 -5.91
CA GLY A 48 12.24 14.74 -7.20
C GLY A 48 10.83 14.19 -7.43
N ASN A 49 10.30 13.46 -6.44
CA ASN A 49 8.93 12.94 -6.52
C ASN A 49 7.89 14.08 -6.56
N GLN A 50 8.11 15.15 -5.78
CA GLN A 50 7.20 16.30 -5.78
C GLN A 50 7.22 17.07 -7.10
N MET A 51 8.37 17.19 -7.76
CA MET A 51 8.48 17.78 -9.11
C MET A 51 7.76 16.94 -10.16
N GLU A 52 7.93 15.62 -10.15
CA GLU A 52 7.22 14.70 -11.06
C GLU A 52 5.70 14.79 -10.83
N HIS A 53 5.28 14.79 -9.57
CA HIS A 53 3.88 14.90 -9.21
C HIS A 53 3.27 16.25 -9.65
N PHE A 54 3.99 17.34 -9.42
CA PHE A 54 3.59 18.67 -9.87
C PHE A 54 3.50 18.75 -11.40
N TYR A 55 4.47 18.18 -12.12
CA TYR A 55 4.45 18.13 -13.58
C TYR A 55 3.22 17.38 -14.11
N ARG A 56 2.84 16.27 -13.46
CA ARG A 56 1.73 15.42 -13.91
C ARG A 56 0.35 15.93 -13.52
N TYR A 57 0.22 16.51 -12.32
CA TYR A 57 -1.08 16.85 -11.72
C TYR A 57 -1.27 18.34 -11.45
N GLY A 58 -0.26 19.18 -11.68
CA GLY A 58 -0.31 20.63 -11.46
C GLY A 58 -0.33 21.06 -9.99
N GLN A 59 -0.09 20.14 -9.06
CA GLN A 59 -0.12 20.41 -7.62
C GLN A 59 0.93 19.57 -6.89
N VAL A 60 1.42 20.10 -5.76
CA VAL A 60 2.31 19.38 -4.84
C VAL A 60 1.48 18.37 -4.04
N ASP A 61 2.01 17.17 -3.83
CA ASP A 61 1.35 16.16 -3.00
C ASP A 61 1.56 16.51 -1.52
N GLU A 62 0.47 16.61 -0.76
CA GLU A 62 0.53 16.87 0.69
C GLU A 62 1.04 15.66 1.50
N CYS A 63 1.23 14.50 0.88
CA CYS A 63 1.69 13.26 1.51
C CYS A 63 0.82 12.77 2.69
N LYS A 64 -0.34 13.38 2.95
CA LYS A 64 -1.21 13.06 4.09
C LYS A 64 -1.62 11.59 4.10
N PHE A 65 -1.84 11.01 2.92
CA PHE A 65 -2.24 9.62 2.78
C PHE A 65 -1.13 8.63 3.17
N THR A 66 0.11 8.85 2.69
CA THR A 66 1.24 7.97 3.01
C THR A 66 1.59 8.04 4.50
N TRP A 67 1.58 9.24 5.08
CA TRP A 67 1.77 9.44 6.51
C TRP A 67 0.66 8.79 7.35
N LYS A 68 -0.60 8.89 6.93
CA LYS A 68 -1.72 8.19 7.58
C LYS A 68 -1.49 6.68 7.57
N ASN A 69 -1.05 6.10 6.46
CA ASN A 69 -0.80 4.66 6.37
C ASN A 69 0.39 4.21 7.22
N LEU A 70 1.45 5.01 7.30
CA LEU A 70 2.56 4.76 8.21
C LEU A 70 2.09 4.76 9.67
N TYR A 71 1.30 5.76 10.07
CA TYR A 71 0.72 5.82 11.41
C TYR A 71 -0.17 4.61 11.71
N LEU A 72 -1.06 4.24 10.79
CA LEU A 72 -1.91 3.07 10.93
C LEU A 72 -1.09 1.78 11.09
N CYS A 73 -0.05 1.60 10.26
CA CYS A 73 0.82 0.43 10.35
C CYS A 73 1.52 0.37 11.70
N TYR A 74 2.18 1.45 12.12
CA TYR A 74 2.92 1.51 13.39
C TYR A 74 1.99 1.34 14.60
N ARG A 75 0.80 1.93 14.56
CA ARG A 75 -0.17 1.79 15.64
C ARG A 75 -0.71 0.36 15.74
N SER A 76 -0.91 -0.28 14.59
CA SER A 76 -1.40 -1.66 14.47
C SER A 76 -0.37 -2.70 14.92
N SER A 77 0.93 -2.42 14.75
CA SER A 77 2.01 -3.34 15.15
C SER A 77 2.15 -3.48 16.67
N MET A 78 1.60 -2.52 17.43
CA MET A 78 1.58 -2.55 18.91
C MET A 78 0.32 -3.22 19.48
N MET A 79 -0.60 -3.68 18.64
CA MET A 79 -1.86 -4.29 19.07
C MET A 79 -1.83 -5.82 18.97
N ASP A 80 -2.64 -6.47 19.81
CA ASP A 80 -2.93 -7.91 19.66
C ASP A 80 -3.64 -8.20 18.33
N GLU A 81 -3.46 -9.39 17.77
CA GLU A 81 -3.99 -9.79 16.45
C GLU A 81 -5.48 -9.47 16.26
N LYS A 82 -6.33 -9.80 17.24
CA LYS A 82 -7.78 -9.57 17.16
C LYS A 82 -8.12 -8.07 17.08
N LYS A 83 -7.52 -7.28 17.98
CA LYS A 83 -7.70 -5.82 18.03
C LYS A 83 -7.13 -5.14 16.79
N ARG A 84 -6.04 -5.68 16.26
CA ARG A 84 -5.38 -5.21 15.03
C ARG A 84 -6.33 -5.31 13.84
N GLN A 85 -6.94 -6.48 13.63
CA GLN A 85 -7.91 -6.66 12.54
C GLN A 85 -9.08 -5.70 12.70
N ASP A 86 -9.64 -5.57 13.91
CA ASP A 86 -10.74 -4.64 14.18
C ASP A 86 -10.35 -3.17 13.96
N PHE A 87 -9.12 -2.77 14.29
CA PHE A 87 -8.62 -1.42 14.08
C PHE A 87 -8.37 -1.11 12.60
N LEU A 88 -7.94 -2.11 11.83
CA LEU A 88 -7.63 -1.97 10.41
C LEU A 88 -8.87 -2.07 9.51
N LYS A 89 -10.01 -2.56 10.02
CA LYS A 89 -11.28 -2.55 9.30
C LYS A 89 -11.58 -1.16 8.75
N ASP A 90 -12.09 -1.14 7.51
CA ASP A 90 -12.43 0.08 6.76
C ASP A 90 -11.24 0.98 6.38
N THR A 91 -10.03 0.72 6.87
CA THR A 91 -8.84 1.46 6.46
C THR A 91 -8.31 0.98 5.09
N PRO A 92 -7.34 1.69 4.48
CA PRO A 92 -6.64 1.21 3.29
C PRO A 92 -5.74 -0.01 3.55
N LEU A 93 -5.42 -0.29 4.82
CA LEU A 93 -4.61 -1.44 5.25
C LEU A 93 -5.45 -2.68 5.56
N ASP A 94 -6.76 -2.60 5.34
CA ASP A 94 -7.67 -3.71 5.55
C ASP A 94 -7.32 -4.88 4.61
N THR A 95 -6.99 -6.03 5.20
CA THR A 95 -6.66 -7.24 4.45
C THR A 95 -7.87 -7.83 3.71
N SER A 96 -9.10 -7.48 4.11
CA SER A 96 -10.30 -7.95 3.41
C SER A 96 -10.50 -7.29 2.05
N LYS A 97 -9.94 -6.10 1.83
CA LYS A 97 -10.08 -5.37 0.57
C LYS A 97 -9.15 -5.97 -0.48
N SER A 98 -9.75 -6.50 -1.55
CA SER A 98 -9.02 -6.90 -2.75
C SER A 98 -8.68 -5.67 -3.59
N PRO A 99 -7.56 -5.67 -4.34
CA PRO A 99 -7.34 -4.69 -5.40
C PRO A 99 -8.50 -4.69 -6.40
N TYR A 100 -8.66 -3.57 -7.11
CA TYR A 100 -9.64 -3.45 -8.18
C TYR A 100 -9.40 -4.52 -9.25
N ILE A 101 -10.49 -5.08 -9.78
CA ILE A 101 -10.48 -6.21 -10.74
C ILE A 101 -9.66 -5.88 -12.01
N THR A 102 -9.62 -4.61 -12.41
CA THR A 102 -8.86 -4.13 -13.58
C THR A 102 -7.35 -4.07 -13.36
N ASP A 103 -6.88 -4.33 -12.14
CA ASP A 103 -5.48 -4.19 -11.76
C ASP A 103 -4.70 -5.52 -11.74
N VAL A 104 -5.42 -6.64 -11.86
CA VAL A 104 -4.81 -7.97 -11.93
C VAL A 104 -4.36 -8.24 -13.36
N TRP A 105 -3.14 -7.85 -13.68
CA TRP A 105 -2.45 -8.39 -14.85
C TRP A 105 -1.89 -9.76 -14.46
N GLU A 106 -2.57 -10.82 -14.86
CA GLU A 106 -1.98 -12.16 -14.79
C GLU A 106 -0.75 -12.20 -15.69
N ARG A 107 0.36 -12.74 -15.16
CA ARG A 107 1.54 -12.97 -15.98
C ARG A 107 1.13 -13.93 -17.09
N LYS A 108 1.17 -13.46 -18.33
CA LYS A 108 0.99 -14.34 -19.49
C LYS A 108 2.10 -15.38 -19.46
N GLU A 109 1.74 -16.65 -19.31
CA GLU A 109 2.69 -17.76 -19.38
C GLU A 109 3.17 -18.00 -20.80
N THR A 110 2.32 -17.68 -21.78
CA THR A 110 2.65 -17.76 -23.20
C THR A 110 2.47 -16.40 -23.88
N PRO A 111 3.40 -16.00 -24.77
CA PRO A 111 3.20 -14.81 -25.59
C PRO A 111 1.95 -15.03 -26.45
N GLY A 112 0.99 -14.12 -26.35
CA GLY A 112 -0.17 -14.12 -27.23
C GLY A 112 0.26 -13.61 -28.60
N TRP A 113 0.40 -14.52 -29.54
CA TRP A 113 0.30 -14.26 -30.98
C TRP A 113 -1.06 -14.78 -31.45
#